data_AF-A0A6N2LRR9-F1
#
_entry.id   AF-A0A6N2LRR9-F1
#
_cell.length_a   1.000
_cell.length_b   1.000
_cell.length_c   1.000
_cell.angle_alpha   90.00
_cell.angle_beta   90.00
_cell.angle_gamma   90.00
#
_symmetry.space_group_name_H-M   'P 1'
#
loop_
_entity.id
_entity.type
_entity.pdbx_description
1 polymer ?
#
loop_
_entity_poly.entity_id
_entity_poly.type
_entity_poly.pdbx_seq_one_letter_code
_entity_poly.pdbx_strand_id
1 'polypeptide(L)'
;MCQSAQEDHREVALILFSSMTETIGIAFQPHFADLQALLLKCLQDDTSNRVRIAALKAVGSFLEFTNDGDEVVKFRQFIPSILNVARQCLSSGEEDVAIIAFEIFDELIESPAPLLGDSVKSIVQFSLEVCSSQNLESNTRYSDNFMAGKVQIQFPEKV
;
A
#
# COMPACT_ATOMS: atom_id res chain seq x y z
N MET A 1 -18.17 -5.83 -8.28
CA MET A 1 -18.00 -6.16 -6.85
C MET A 1 -17.88 -4.92 -5.97
N CYS A 2 -17.02 -3.94 -6.30
CA CYS A 2 -16.88 -2.70 -5.49
C CYS A 2 -17.92 -1.59 -5.78
N GLN A 3 -19.02 -1.90 -6.47
CA GLN A 3 -20.13 -0.97 -6.75
C GLN A 3 -21.33 -1.18 -5.81
N SER A 4 -21.23 -2.12 -4.87
CA SER A 4 -22.28 -2.36 -3.88
C SER A 4 -22.45 -1.15 -2.97
N ALA A 5 -23.69 -0.74 -2.73
CA ALA A 5 -24.02 0.30 -1.75
C ALA A 5 -23.67 -0.12 -0.31
N GLN A 6 -23.67 -1.43 -0.03
CA GLN A 6 -23.32 -2.00 1.28
C GLN A 6 -21.81 -2.13 1.45
N GLU A 7 -21.25 -1.56 2.52
CA GLU A 7 -19.82 -1.58 2.80
C GLU A 7 -19.26 -2.98 3.06
N ASP A 8 -19.99 -3.83 3.81
CA ASP A 8 -19.56 -5.20 4.13
C ASP A 8 -19.34 -6.02 2.85
N HIS A 9 -20.17 -5.82 1.82
CA HIS A 9 -19.98 -6.49 0.54
C HIS A 9 -18.72 -6.04 -0.18
N ARG A 10 -18.36 -4.74 -0.10
CA ARG A 10 -17.15 -4.20 -0.73
C ARG A 10 -15.91 -4.72 -0.02
N GLU A 11 -15.91 -4.71 1.32
CA GLU A 11 -14.83 -5.24 2.14
C GLU A 11 -14.61 -6.74 1.90
N VAL A 12 -15.66 -7.56 2.00
CA VAL A 12 -15.56 -9.01 1.78
C VAL A 12 -15.06 -9.32 0.36
N ALA A 13 -15.51 -8.57 -0.65
CA ALA A 13 -15.01 -8.75 -2.01
C ALA A 13 -13.51 -8.47 -2.14
N LEU A 14 -12.99 -7.46 -1.43
CA LEU A 14 -11.55 -7.14 -1.43
C LEU A 14 -10.74 -8.21 -0.69
N ILE A 15 -11.25 -8.73 0.43
CA ILE A 15 -10.61 -9.83 1.16
C ILE A 15 -10.52 -11.08 0.28
N LEU A 16 -11.63 -11.46 -0.38
CA LEU A 16 -11.64 -12.58 -1.31
C LEU A 16 -10.68 -12.36 -2.47
N PHE A 17 -10.61 -11.13 -2.99
CA PHE A 17 -9.67 -10.77 -4.04
C PHE A 17 -8.21 -10.98 -3.60
N SER A 18 -7.82 -10.48 -2.42
CA SER A 18 -6.47 -10.74 -1.86
C SER A 18 -6.14 -12.23 -1.84
N SER A 19 -7.01 -13.06 -1.24
CA SER A 19 -6.78 -14.50 -1.13
C SER A 19 -6.75 -15.21 -2.49
N MET A 20 -7.56 -14.78 -3.45
CA MET A 20 -7.54 -15.36 -4.80
C MET A 20 -6.27 -15.00 -5.54
N THR A 21 -5.76 -13.79 -5.32
CA THR A 21 -4.56 -13.29 -5.99
C THR A 21 -3.34 -14.15 -5.66
N GLU A 22 -3.23 -14.63 -4.41
CA GLU A 22 -2.19 -15.57 -3.97
C GLU A 22 -2.22 -16.91 -4.73
N THR A 23 -3.39 -17.36 -5.19
CA THR A 23 -3.56 -18.68 -5.82
C THR A 23 -3.64 -18.62 -7.35
N ILE A 24 -4.27 -17.58 -7.90
CA ILE A 24 -4.60 -17.47 -9.32
C ILE A 24 -4.26 -16.09 -9.91
N GLY A 25 -3.33 -15.34 -9.31
CA GLY A 25 -2.94 -13.99 -9.75
C GLY A 25 -2.65 -13.84 -11.25
N ILE A 26 -2.06 -14.87 -11.87
CA ILE A 26 -1.78 -14.89 -13.32
C ILE A 26 -3.06 -14.74 -14.17
N ALA A 27 -4.18 -15.29 -13.70
CA ALA A 27 -5.46 -15.16 -14.42
C ALA A 27 -6.00 -13.72 -14.45
N PHE A 28 -5.47 -12.84 -13.58
CA PHE A 28 -5.85 -11.44 -13.50
C PHE A 28 -5.05 -10.51 -14.41
N GLN A 29 -3.94 -10.95 -15.00
CA GLN A 29 -3.12 -10.14 -15.90
C GLN A 29 -3.92 -9.45 -17.03
N PRO A 30 -4.84 -10.14 -17.74
CA PRO A 30 -5.65 -9.50 -18.79
C PRO A 30 -6.52 -8.34 -18.29
N HIS A 31 -6.78 -8.27 -16.98
CA HIS A 31 -7.64 -7.29 -16.33
C HIS A 31 -6.85 -6.34 -15.41
N PHE A 32 -5.52 -6.30 -15.53
CA PHE A 32 -4.65 -5.51 -14.64
C PHE A 32 -5.11 -4.06 -14.52
N ALA A 33 -5.37 -3.38 -15.64
CA ALA A 33 -5.77 -1.97 -15.64
C ALA A 33 -7.11 -1.72 -14.94
N ASP A 34 -8.08 -2.62 -15.14
CA ASP A 34 -9.40 -2.52 -14.50
C ASP A 34 -9.29 -2.74 -12.99
N LEU A 35 -8.50 -3.75 -12.58
CA LEU A 35 -8.23 -4.03 -11.17
C LEU A 35 -7.47 -2.90 -10.50
N GLN A 36 -6.50 -2.31 -11.21
CA GLN A 36 -5.76 -1.16 -10.72
C GLN A 36 -6.69 0.02 -10.43
N ALA A 37 -7.54 0.39 -11.39
CA ALA A 37 -8.51 1.48 -11.24
C ALA A 37 -9.52 1.19 -10.12
N LEU A 38 -9.93 -0.07 -9.98
CA LEU A 38 -10.83 -0.53 -8.94
C LEU A 38 -10.20 -0.36 -7.54
N LEU A 39 -8.97 -0.83 -7.35
CA LEU A 39 -8.26 -0.74 -6.08
C LEU A 39 -7.97 0.71 -5.70
N LEU A 40 -7.59 1.57 -6.66
CA LEU A 40 -7.42 3.01 -6.43
C LEU A 40 -8.72 3.65 -5.91
N LYS A 41 -9.85 3.31 -6.52
CA LYS A 41 -11.16 3.80 -6.09
C LYS A 41 -11.48 3.33 -4.66
N CYS A 42 -11.20 2.08 -4.33
CA CYS A 42 -11.49 1.54 -2.99
C CYS A 42 -10.59 2.12 -1.89
N LEU A 43 -9.32 2.44 -2.19
CA LEU A 43 -8.44 3.17 -1.27
C LEU A 43 -8.95 4.58 -0.96
N GLN A 44 -9.76 5.15 -1.86
CA GLN A 44 -10.36 6.48 -1.73
C GLN A 44 -11.83 6.42 -1.30
N ASP A 45 -12.33 5.26 -0.83
CA ASP A 45 -13.70 5.13 -0.33
C ASP A 45 -13.90 6.10 0.83
N ASP A 46 -14.81 7.05 0.67
CA ASP A 46 -15.11 8.11 1.64
C ASP A 46 -16.07 7.64 2.74
N THR A 47 -16.76 6.53 2.51
CA THR A 47 -17.82 6.02 3.39
C THR A 47 -17.32 5.03 4.43
N SER A 48 -16.26 4.27 4.14
CA SER A 48 -15.86 3.14 4.98
C SER A 48 -14.35 2.98 5.12
N ASN A 49 -13.87 3.10 6.36
CA ASN A 49 -12.47 2.84 6.70
C ASN A 49 -12.08 1.37 6.48
N ARG A 50 -12.99 0.45 6.78
CA ARG A 50 -12.79 -0.99 6.58
C ARG A 50 -12.52 -1.33 5.11
N VAL A 51 -13.25 -0.69 4.20
CA VAL A 51 -13.03 -0.85 2.75
C VAL A 51 -11.66 -0.34 2.34
N ARG A 52 -11.23 0.81 2.85
CA ARG A 52 -9.89 1.36 2.56
C ARG A 52 -8.77 0.43 3.04
N ILE A 53 -8.90 -0.13 4.25
CA ILE A 53 -7.93 -1.09 4.80
C ILE A 53 -7.91 -2.39 3.99
N ALA A 54 -9.08 -2.93 3.64
CA ALA A 54 -9.16 -4.13 2.79
C ALA A 54 -8.56 -3.87 1.39
N ALA A 55 -8.75 -2.67 0.84
CA ALA A 55 -8.14 -2.28 -0.43
C ALA A 55 -6.62 -2.18 -0.33
N LEU A 56 -6.09 -1.66 0.78
CA LEU A 56 -4.65 -1.61 1.02
C LEU A 56 -4.03 -3.02 1.04
N LYS A 57 -4.65 -3.95 1.77
CA LYS A 57 -4.23 -5.36 1.79
C LYS A 57 -4.29 -5.98 0.40
N ALA A 58 -5.36 -5.71 -0.35
CA ALA A 58 -5.50 -6.16 -1.73
C ALA A 58 -4.44 -5.60 -2.67
N VAL A 59 -3.97 -4.36 -2.45
CA VAL A 59 -2.88 -3.76 -3.23
C VAL A 59 -1.55 -4.46 -2.95
N GLY A 60 -1.26 -4.82 -1.68
CA GLY A 60 -0.07 -5.60 -1.34
C GLY A 60 -0.06 -6.96 -2.03
N SER A 61 -1.12 -7.75 -1.86
CA SER A 61 -1.26 -9.02 -2.59
C SER A 61 -1.19 -8.83 -4.11
N PHE A 62 -1.69 -7.70 -4.64
CA PHE A 62 -1.67 -7.38 -6.06
C PHE A 62 -0.25 -7.06 -6.56
N LEU A 63 0.58 -6.42 -5.74
CA LEU A 63 1.97 -6.14 -6.06
C LEU A 63 2.81 -7.42 -6.09
N GLU A 64 2.66 -8.29 -5.09
CA GLU A 64 3.44 -9.53 -4.94
C GLU A 64 3.35 -10.47 -6.16
N PHE A 65 2.22 -10.49 -6.88
CA PHE A 65 2.12 -11.32 -8.10
C PHE A 65 2.58 -10.60 -9.38
N THR A 66 2.73 -9.27 -9.33
CA THR A 66 3.07 -8.48 -10.52
C THR A 66 4.57 -8.59 -10.80
N ASN A 67 4.92 -9.39 -11.80
CA ASN A 67 6.32 -9.62 -12.19
C ASN A 67 6.77 -8.84 -13.44
N ASP A 68 5.85 -8.15 -14.12
CA ASP A 68 6.14 -7.37 -15.31
C ASP A 68 6.58 -5.93 -14.95
N GLY A 69 7.74 -5.52 -15.45
CA GLY A 69 8.33 -4.21 -15.12
C GLY A 69 7.47 -3.02 -15.51
N ASP A 70 6.71 -3.11 -16.61
CA ASP A 70 5.83 -2.02 -17.07
C ASP A 70 4.55 -1.95 -16.21
N GLU A 71 4.06 -3.09 -15.72
CA GLU A 71 2.95 -3.16 -14.77
C GLU A 71 3.36 -2.65 -13.37
N VAL A 72 4.54 -3.03 -12.88
CA VAL A 72 5.10 -2.55 -11.60
C VAL A 72 5.25 -1.02 -11.60
N VAL A 73 5.63 -0.41 -12.73
CA VAL A 73 5.69 1.06 -12.88
C VAL A 73 4.34 1.74 -12.64
N LYS A 74 3.23 1.07 -12.92
CA LYS A 74 1.89 1.64 -12.70
C LYS A 74 1.54 1.72 -11.21
N PHE A 75 2.18 0.95 -10.33
CA PHE A 75 1.90 0.97 -8.89
C PHE A 75 2.25 2.29 -8.22
N ARG A 76 3.08 3.13 -8.85
CA ARG A 76 3.35 4.49 -8.37
C ARG A 76 2.10 5.30 -8.10
N GLN A 77 1.03 5.04 -8.86
CA GLN A 77 -0.26 5.74 -8.69
C GLN A 77 -0.94 5.41 -7.36
N PHE A 78 -0.62 4.28 -6.73
CA PHE A 78 -1.16 3.92 -5.41
C PHE A 78 -0.46 4.66 -4.27
N ILE A 79 0.81 5.05 -4.43
CA ILE A 79 1.63 5.60 -3.33
C ILE A 79 0.93 6.74 -2.58
N PRO A 80 0.35 7.77 -3.25
CA PRO A 80 -0.33 8.85 -2.53
C PRO A 80 -1.56 8.37 -1.74
N SER A 81 -2.32 7.42 -2.30
CA SER A 81 -3.51 6.87 -1.65
C SER A 81 -3.15 5.96 -0.48
N ILE A 82 -2.08 5.14 -0.60
CA ILE A 82 -1.56 4.32 0.50
C ILE A 82 -1.12 5.21 1.65
N LEU A 83 -0.31 6.25 1.38
CA LEU A 83 0.13 7.21 2.41
C LEU A 83 -1.06 7.87 3.11
N ASN A 84 -2.10 8.24 2.36
CA ASN A 84 -3.29 8.85 2.94
C ASN A 84 -4.03 7.88 3.87
N VAL A 85 -4.28 6.63 3.44
CA VAL A 85 -4.94 5.61 4.27
C VAL A 85 -4.12 5.32 5.52
N ALA A 86 -2.81 5.11 5.38
CA ALA A 86 -1.94 4.80 6.50
C ALA A 86 -1.90 5.92 7.55
N ARG A 87 -1.81 7.19 7.13
CA ARG A 87 -1.90 8.34 8.06
C ARG A 87 -3.23 8.42 8.79
N GLN A 88 -4.35 8.19 8.09
CA GLN A 88 -5.67 8.21 8.71
C GLN A 88 -5.81 7.09 9.75
N CYS A 89 -5.34 5.89 9.43
CA CYS A 89 -5.37 4.74 10.35
C CYS A 89 -4.47 4.96 11.56
N LEU A 90 -3.26 5.49 11.38
CA LEU A 90 -2.38 5.87 12.50
C LEU A 90 -3.03 6.90 13.42
N SER A 91 -3.70 7.91 12.87
CA SER A 91 -4.42 8.90 13.69
C SER A 91 -5.60 8.30 14.47
N SER A 92 -6.09 7.13 14.05
CA SER A 92 -7.16 6.37 14.68
C SER A 92 -6.64 5.27 15.62
N GLY A 93 -5.31 5.11 15.75
CA GLY A 93 -4.68 4.06 16.57
C GLY A 93 -4.60 2.68 15.92
N GLU A 94 -4.86 2.58 14.61
CA GLU A 94 -4.79 1.32 13.84
C GLU A 94 -3.39 1.12 13.26
N GLU A 95 -2.44 0.79 14.12
CA GLU A 95 -1.01 0.73 13.78
C GLU A 95 -0.66 -0.39 12.78
N ASP A 96 -1.38 -1.52 12.83
CA ASP A 96 -1.18 -2.66 11.93
C ASP A 96 -1.31 -2.26 10.45
N VAL A 97 -2.10 -1.23 10.16
CA VAL A 97 -2.30 -0.72 8.79
C VAL A 97 -1.04 -0.02 8.28
N ALA A 98 -0.29 0.65 9.17
CA ALA A 98 0.97 1.28 8.80
C ALA A 98 2.01 0.22 8.42
N ILE A 99 2.06 -0.90 9.14
CA ILE A 99 2.96 -2.02 8.84
C ILE A 99 2.74 -2.52 7.41
N ILE A 100 1.48 -2.75 7.03
CA ILE A 100 1.12 -3.19 5.66
C ILE A 100 1.56 -2.14 4.62
N ALA A 101 1.38 -0.85 4.91
CA ALA A 101 1.84 0.20 4.01
C ALA A 101 3.37 0.20 3.85
N PHE A 102 4.12 -0.07 4.93
CA PHE A 102 5.58 -0.19 4.88
C PHE A 102 6.05 -1.42 4.11
N GLU A 103 5.39 -2.56 4.25
CA GLU A 103 5.69 -3.77 3.46
C GLU A 103 5.54 -3.48 1.96
N ILE A 104 4.44 -2.82 1.56
CA ILE A 104 4.23 -2.42 0.15
C ILE A 104 5.33 -1.45 -0.31
N PHE A 105 5.67 -0.46 0.51
CA PHE A 105 6.73 0.47 0.14
C PHE A 105 8.10 -0.22 0.06
N ASP A 106 8.37 -1.22 0.89
CA ASP A 106 9.63 -1.97 0.87
C ASP A 106 9.79 -2.68 -0.45
N GLU A 107 8.76 -3.39 -0.89
CA GLU A 107 8.73 -4.08 -2.17
C GLU A 107 8.90 -3.09 -3.35
N LEU A 108 8.27 -1.91 -3.27
CA LEU A 108 8.46 -0.86 -4.27
C LEU A 108 9.87 -0.24 -4.28
N ILE A 109 10.55 -0.17 -3.13
CA ILE A 109 11.95 0.30 -3.03
C ILE A 109 12.91 -0.74 -3.60
N GLU A 110 12.66 -2.02 -3.35
CA GLU A 110 13.48 -3.13 -3.84
C GLU A 110 13.37 -3.34 -5.35
N SER A 111 12.29 -2.84 -5.96
CA SER A 111 12.13 -2.87 -7.41
C SER A 111 13.26 -2.12 -8.13
N PRO A 112 13.85 -2.69 -9.19
CA PRO A 112 14.86 -2.01 -10.01
C PRO A 112 14.27 -0.85 -10.85
N ALA A 113 12.94 -0.76 -10.96
CA ALA A 113 12.27 0.34 -11.64
C ALA A 113 12.35 1.63 -10.80
N PRO A 114 12.40 2.83 -11.41
CA PRO A 114 12.57 4.09 -10.66
C PRO A 114 11.27 4.56 -9.98
N LEU A 115 10.59 3.69 -9.21
CA LEU A 115 9.19 3.80 -8.79
C LEU A 115 8.90 5.04 -7.94
N LEU A 116 9.75 5.29 -6.97
CA LEU A 116 9.41 6.24 -5.92
C LEU A 116 9.53 7.69 -6.35
N GLY A 117 10.38 8.00 -7.34
CA GLY A 117 10.47 9.33 -7.97
C GLY A 117 10.45 10.49 -6.96
N ASP A 118 9.38 11.27 -6.97
CA ASP A 118 9.15 12.42 -6.05
C ASP A 118 8.39 12.04 -4.77
N SER A 119 7.81 10.84 -4.74
CA SER A 119 7.11 10.30 -3.56
C SER A 119 8.07 9.86 -2.45
N VAL A 120 9.36 9.67 -2.76
CA VAL A 120 10.41 9.34 -1.76
C VAL A 120 10.32 10.24 -0.54
N LYS A 121 10.26 11.56 -0.76
CA LYS A 121 10.18 12.54 0.33
C LYS A 121 8.93 12.36 1.19
N SER A 122 7.81 12.02 0.56
CA SER A 122 6.54 11.80 1.27
C SER A 122 6.54 10.50 2.08
N ILE A 123 7.23 9.45 1.59
CA ILE A 123 7.41 8.18 2.29
C ILE A 123 8.34 8.37 3.49
N VAL A 124 9.49 9.04 3.30
CA VAL A 124 10.41 9.35 4.41
C VAL A 124 9.72 10.18 5.48
N GLN A 125 8.99 11.22 5.07
CA GLN A 125 8.23 12.05 6.02
C GLN A 125 7.22 11.22 6.79
N PHE A 126 6.50 10.32 6.11
CA PHE A 126 5.60 9.38 6.77
C PHE A 126 6.33 8.48 7.77
N SER A 127 7.45 7.84 7.40
CA SER A 127 8.27 7.04 8.33
C SER A 127 8.68 7.83 9.58
N LEU A 128 9.08 9.11 9.42
CA LEU A 128 9.43 9.97 10.55
C LEU A 128 8.22 10.28 11.45
N GLU A 129 7.05 10.54 10.86
CA GLU A 129 5.79 10.74 11.60
C GLU A 129 5.48 9.51 12.47
N VAL A 130 5.63 8.31 11.91
CA VAL A 130 5.43 7.04 12.62
C VAL A 130 6.46 6.90 13.75
N CYS A 131 7.76 7.02 13.49
CA CYS A 131 8.81 6.94 14.52
C CYS A 131 8.64 7.94 15.68
N SER A 132 8.16 9.15 15.39
CA SER A 132 7.98 10.20 16.39
C SER A 132 6.77 9.98 17.31
N SER A 133 5.88 9.05 16.94
CA SER A 133 4.69 8.71 17.69
C SER A 133 5.07 7.83 18.89
N GLN A 134 5.19 8.45 20.07
CA GLN A 134 5.65 7.80 21.31
C GLN A 134 4.74 6.66 21.80
N ASN A 135 3.54 6.52 21.24
CA ASN A 135 2.56 5.49 21.60
C ASN A 135 2.62 4.23 20.73
N LEU A 136 3.46 4.18 19.69
CA LEU A 136 3.45 3.01 18.80
C LEU A 136 4.13 1.79 19.41
N GLU A 137 3.72 0.61 18.97
CA GLU A 137 4.35 -0.65 19.32
C GLU A 137 5.75 -0.80 18.72
N SER A 138 6.57 -1.66 19.33
CA SER A 138 7.97 -1.87 18.94
C SER A 138 8.13 -2.41 17.51
N ASN A 139 7.16 -3.16 17.00
CA ASN A 139 7.21 -3.75 15.66
C ASN A 139 7.03 -2.70 14.56
N THR A 140 6.08 -1.77 14.72
CA THR A 140 5.87 -0.65 13.79
C THR A 140 7.15 0.18 13.65
N ARG A 141 7.78 0.52 14.79
CA ARG A 141 9.07 1.26 14.79
C ARG A 141 10.23 0.50 14.15
N TYR A 142 10.23 -0.83 14.19
CA TYR A 142 11.31 -1.64 13.61
C TYR A 142 11.21 -1.65 12.09
N SER A 143 10.00 -1.88 11.55
CA SER A 143 9.73 -1.83 10.11
C SER A 143 10.12 -0.48 9.50
N ASP A 144 9.83 0.62 10.19
CA ASP A 144 10.15 1.98 9.70
C ASP A 144 11.66 2.26 9.64
N ASN A 145 12.40 1.87 10.68
CA ASN A 145 13.84 2.12 10.74
C ASN A 145 14.57 1.36 9.63
N PHE A 146 14.10 0.15 9.33
CA PHE A 146 14.62 -0.64 8.23
C PHE A 146 14.33 0.03 6.87
N MET A 147 13.10 0.50 6.70
CA MET A 147 12.66 1.24 5.52
C MET A 147 13.42 2.55 5.28
N ALA A 148 13.56 3.38 6.31
CA ALA A 148 14.31 4.63 6.23
C ALA A 148 15.78 4.40 5.85
N GLY A 149 16.39 3.34 6.39
CA GLY A 149 17.74 2.91 6.01
C GLY A 149 17.85 2.54 4.53
N LYS A 150 16.90 1.74 4.01
CA LYS A 150 16.86 1.37 2.59
C LYS A 150 16.67 2.56 1.67
N VAL A 151 15.75 3.48 2.00
CA VAL A 151 15.53 4.70 1.21
C VAL A 151 16.80 5.54 1.14
N GLN A 152 17.53 5.69 2.23
CA GLN A 152 18.76 6.48 2.27
C GLN A 152 19.91 5.85 1.48
N ILE A 153 19.98 4.52 1.42
CA ILE A 153 20.94 3.79 0.56
C ILE A 153 20.58 3.96 -0.91
N GLN A 154 19.30 3.84 -1.25
CA GLN A 154 18.83 3.85 -2.64
C GLN A 154 18.75 5.28 -3.24
N PHE A 155 18.50 6.30 -2.41
CA PHE A 155 18.31 7.69 -2.84
C PHE A 155 19.07 8.70 -1.96
N PRO A 156 20.42 8.67 -1.93
CA PRO A 156 21.21 9.48 -1.02
C PRO A 156 21.11 11.00 -1.25
N GLU A 157 20.67 11.45 -2.43
CA GLU A 157 20.52 12.87 -2.78
C GLU A 157 19.11 13.44 -2.52
N LYS A 158 18.12 12.60 -2.16
CA LYS A 158 16.71 13.00 -2.00
C LYS A 158 16.19 12.95 -0.56
N VAL A 159 17.02 12.55 0.40
CA VAL A 159 16.73 12.46 1.84
C VAL A 159 17.34 13.64 2.57
#